data_AF-A0A2S9G024-F1
#
_entry.id   AF-A0A2S9G024-F1
#
_cell.length_a   1.000
_cell.length_b   1.000
_cell.length_c   1.000
_cell.angle_alpha   90.00
_cell.angle_beta   90.00
_cell.angle_gamma   90.00
#
_symmetry.space_group_name_H-M   'P 1'
#
loop_
_entity.id
_entity.type
_entity.pdbx_description
1 polymer ?
#
loop_
_entity_poly.entity_id
_entity_poly.type
_entity_poly.pdbx_seq_one_letter_code
_entity_poly.pdbx_strand_id
1 'polypeptide(L)'
;FTVFGPYGYVGSSYFALIEAQTRHIVRCLDTARDRRAHRVEVRREANDRYFAEMMRKRHRQIFWQDSCQLANSYYFDQHGDVPL
;
A
#
# COMPACT_ATOMS: atom_id res chain seq x y z
N PHE A 1 -5.12 10.86 2.84
CA PHE A 1 -5.18 9.71 1.90
C PHE A 1 -3.97 9.79 0.98
N THR A 2 -3.41 8.66 0.56
CA THR A 2 -2.21 8.60 -0.29
C THR A 2 -2.43 7.51 -1.34
N VAL A 3 -2.27 7.84 -2.63
CA VAL A 3 -2.54 6.89 -3.74
C VAL A 3 -1.42 5.86 -3.93
N PHE A 4 -0.18 6.28 -3.69
CA PHE A 4 1.02 5.44 -3.73
C PHE A 4 1.63 5.38 -2.32
N GLY A 5 0.85 4.86 -1.38
CA GLY A 5 1.33 4.59 -0.03
C GLY A 5 2.16 3.30 0.04
N PRO A 6 2.98 3.11 1.10
CA PRO A 6 3.75 1.89 1.29
C PRO A 6 2.89 0.64 1.24
N TYR A 7 3.35 -0.38 0.54
CA TYR A 7 2.65 -1.67 0.37
C TYR A 7 1.33 -1.60 -0.41
N GLY A 8 1.09 -0.49 -1.09
CA GLY A 8 -0.15 -0.21 -1.83
C GLY A 8 -0.10 -0.59 -3.31
N TYR A 9 1.09 -0.77 -3.88
CA TYR A 9 1.29 -1.10 -5.29
C TYR A 9 1.56 -2.59 -5.48
N VAL A 10 0.66 -3.27 -6.18
CA VAL A 10 0.69 -4.73 -6.35
C VAL A 10 1.24 -5.19 -7.71
N GLY A 11 2.00 -4.32 -8.41
CA GLY A 11 2.56 -4.63 -9.73
C GLY A 11 1.56 -4.59 -10.90
N SER A 12 0.33 -4.11 -10.65
CA SER A 12 -0.68 -3.89 -11.70
C SER A 12 -0.44 -2.58 -12.47
N SER A 13 -1.29 -2.25 -13.44
CA SER A 13 -1.29 -0.93 -14.08
C SER A 13 -1.39 0.20 -13.03
N TYR A 14 -0.57 1.25 -13.20
CA TYR A 14 -0.63 2.47 -12.38
C TYR A 14 -2.03 3.10 -12.44
N PHE A 15 -2.68 3.10 -13.61
CA PHE A 15 -4.03 3.61 -13.77
C PHE A 15 -5.04 2.80 -12.96
N ALA A 16 -4.93 1.46 -12.98
CA ALA A 16 -5.81 0.61 -12.18
C ALA A 16 -5.67 0.87 -10.68
N LEU A 17 -4.43 1.09 -10.20
CA LEU A 17 -4.20 1.48 -8.81
C LEU A 17 -4.83 2.84 -8.49
N ILE A 18 -4.58 3.85 -9.32
CA ILE A 18 -5.12 5.21 -9.15
C ILE A 18 -6.64 5.18 -9.12
N GLU A 19 -7.28 4.46 -10.04
CA GLU A 19 -8.73 4.32 -10.10
C GLU A 19 -9.28 3.64 -8.84
N ALA A 20 -8.70 2.51 -8.44
CA ALA A 20 -9.16 1.75 -7.28
C ALA A 20 -9.03 2.57 -5.99
N GLN A 21 -7.88 3.22 -5.78
CA GLN A 21 -7.65 4.01 -4.57
C GLN A 21 -8.49 5.30 -4.57
N THR A 22 -8.55 6.03 -5.68
CA THR A 22 -9.38 7.25 -5.78
C THR A 22 -10.85 6.92 -5.57
N ARG A 23 -11.35 5.83 -6.14
CA ARG A 23 -12.73 5.37 -5.90
C ARG A 23 -12.99 5.08 -4.43
N HIS A 24 -12.03 4.43 -3.74
CA HIS A 24 -12.18 4.18 -2.31
C HIS A 24 -12.14 5.48 -1.48
N ILE A 25 -11.24 6.40 -1.81
CA ILE A 25 -11.10 7.70 -1.14
C ILE A 25 -12.41 8.49 -1.26
N VAL A 26 -12.96 8.60 -2.48
CA VAL A 26 -14.24 9.29 -2.73
C VAL A 26 -15.36 8.65 -1.90
N ARG A 27 -15.48 7.31 -1.91
CA ARG A 27 -16.46 6.59 -1.08
C ARG A 27 -16.35 6.92 0.41
N CYS A 28 -15.13 7.02 0.94
CA CYS A 28 -14.90 7.41 2.33
C CYS A 28 -15.32 8.86 2.61
N LEU A 29 -15.03 9.78 1.69
CA LEU A 29 -15.39 11.20 1.80
C LEU A 29 -16.90 11.40 1.71
N ASP A 30 -17.59 10.71 0.80
CA ASP A 30 -19.05 10.75 0.67
C ASP A 30 -19.71 10.22 1.94
N THR A 31 -19.24 9.08 2.46
CA THR A 31 -19.74 8.54 3.73
C THR A 31 -19.52 9.51 4.90
N ALA A 32 -18.39 10.22 4.94
CA ALA A 32 -18.13 11.21 5.96
C ALA A 32 -19.09 12.40 5.85
N ARG A 33 -19.38 12.87 4.63
CA ARG A 33 -20.36 13.94 4.37
C ARG A 33 -21.77 13.52 4.81
N ASP A 34 -22.22 12.34 4.41
CA ASP A 34 -23.55 11.80 4.77
C ASP A 34 -23.74 11.71 6.29
N ARG A 35 -22.67 11.34 7.01
CA ARG A 35 -22.65 11.22 8.47
C ARG A 35 -22.35 12.53 9.19
N ARG A 36 -22.15 13.64 8.48
CA ARG A 36 -21.66 14.92 9.02
C ARG A 36 -20.38 14.77 9.87
N ALA A 37 -19.53 13.83 9.49
CA ALA A 37 -18.25 13.60 10.14
C ALA A 37 -17.18 14.55 9.58
N HIS A 38 -16.32 15.07 10.45
CA HIS A 38 -15.22 15.97 10.06
C HIS A 38 -13.88 15.22 9.88
N ARG A 39 -13.85 13.91 10.14
CA ARG A 39 -12.61 13.12 10.15
C ARG A 39 -12.85 11.68 9.69
N VAL A 40 -11.90 11.18 8.91
CA VAL A 40 -11.78 9.78 8.53
C VAL A 40 -10.39 9.31 8.99
N GLU A 41 -10.35 8.26 9.81
CA GLU A 41 -9.09 7.68 10.29
C GLU A 41 -9.15 6.15 10.23
N VAL A 42 -8.01 5.55 9.89
CA VAL A 42 -7.81 4.11 9.96
C VAL A 42 -7.56 3.71 11.42
N ARG A 43 -8.31 2.73 11.92
CA ARG A 43 -8.06 2.18 13.26
C ARG A 43 -6.67 1.56 13.36
N ARG A 44 -6.02 1.72 14.51
CA ARG A 44 -4.69 1.16 14.77
C ARG A 44 -4.63 -0.33 14.48
N GLU A 45 -5.60 -1.09 14.99
CA GLU A 45 -5.64 -2.56 14.83
C GLU A 45 -5.80 -2.97 13.35
N ALA A 46 -6.49 -2.15 12.56
CA ALA A 46 -6.63 -2.40 11.12
C ALA A 46 -5.31 -2.13 10.39
N ASN A 47 -4.57 -1.10 10.78
CA ASN A 47 -3.25 -0.80 10.24
C ASN A 47 -2.22 -1.87 10.64
N ASP A 48 -2.19 -2.27 11.91
CA ASP A 48 -1.28 -3.31 12.40
C ASP A 48 -1.50 -4.64 11.67
N ARG A 49 -2.77 -5.04 11.48
CA ARG A 49 -3.11 -6.25 10.71
C ARG A 49 -2.65 -6.16 9.26
N TYR A 50 -2.88 -5.01 8.61
CA TYR A 50 -2.44 -4.81 7.23
C TYR A 50 -0.91 -4.91 7.13
N PHE A 51 -0.18 -4.22 8.02
CA PHE A 51 1.28 -4.24 8.02
C PHE A 51 1.83 -5.65 8.26
N ALA A 52 1.30 -6.37 9.25
CA ALA A 52 1.69 -7.76 9.52
C ALA A 52 1.43 -8.68 8.31
N GLU A 53 0.32 -8.46 7.59
CA GLU A 53 0.01 -9.21 6.38
C GLU A 53 1.00 -8.95 5.25
N MET A 54 1.41 -7.68 5.05
CA MET A 54 2.40 -7.30 4.03
C MET A 54 3.77 -7.91 4.34
N MET A 55 4.21 -7.82 5.60
CA MET A 55 5.45 -8.45 6.05
C MET A 55 5.45 -9.97 5.85
N ARG A 56 4.32 -10.64 6.08
CA ARG A 56 4.18 -12.08 5.83
C ARG A 56 4.22 -12.43 4.34
N LYS A 57 3.70 -11.56 3.47
CA LYS A 57 3.58 -11.81 2.03
C LYS A 57 4.83 -11.41 1.23
N ARG A 58 5.66 -10.48 1.73
CA ARG A 58 6.75 -9.85 0.95
C ARG A 58 7.70 -10.86 0.31
N HIS A 59 8.06 -11.93 1.01
CA HIS A 59 8.99 -12.96 0.51
C HIS A 59 8.48 -13.74 -0.72
N ARG A 60 7.20 -13.55 -1.11
CA ARG A 60 6.62 -14.13 -2.33
C ARG A 60 6.79 -13.23 -3.57
N GLN A 61 7.27 -12.00 -3.39
CA GLN A 61 7.49 -11.06 -4.49
C GLN A 61 8.81 -11.36 -5.20
N ILE A 62 8.94 -10.88 -6.44
CA ILE A 62 10.13 -11.12 -7.29
C ILE A 62 11.43 -10.58 -6.65
N PHE A 63 11.33 -9.49 -5.89
CA PHE A 63 12.47 -8.84 -5.25
C PHE A 63 13.20 -9.70 -4.22
N TRP A 64 12.53 -10.74 -3.69
CA TRP A 64 13.07 -11.63 -2.67
C TRP A 64 13.60 -12.95 -3.24
N GLN A 65 13.74 -13.07 -4.56
CA GLN A 65 14.43 -14.20 -5.20
C GLN A 65 15.95 -14.02 -5.13
N ASP A 66 16.70 -15.12 -5.01
CA ASP A 66 18.16 -15.12 -4.86
C ASP A 66 18.89 -14.35 -5.99
N SER A 67 18.34 -14.38 -7.21
CA SER A 67 18.90 -13.64 -8.35
C SER A 67 18.79 -12.12 -8.22
N CYS A 68 17.83 -11.61 -7.43
CA CYS A 68 17.65 -10.18 -7.19
C CYS A 68 18.50 -9.65 -6.02
N GLN A 69 19.12 -10.53 -5.23
CA GLN A 69 19.89 -10.14 -4.04
C GLN A 69 21.13 -9.28 -4.36
N LEU A 70 21.65 -9.38 -5.59
CA LEU A 70 22.80 -8.63 -6.09
C LEU A 70 22.40 -7.43 -6.96
N ALA A 71 21.11 -7.12 -7.07
CA ALA A 71 20.63 -6.07 -7.96
C ALA A 71 20.90 -4.67 -7.38
N ASN A 72 21.51 -3.79 -8.18
CA ASN A 72 21.57 -2.36 -7.89
C ASN A 72 20.27 -1.69 -8.36
N SER A 73 19.20 -1.82 -7.57
CA SER A 73 17.85 -1.39 -7.94
C SER A 73 17.33 -0.30 -7.02
N TYR A 74 16.67 0.71 -7.61
CA TYR A 74 16.02 1.81 -6.89
C TYR A 74 14.77 1.36 -6.10
N TYR A 75 14.33 0.11 -6.27
CA TYR A 75 13.21 -0.45 -5.52
C TYR A 75 13.56 -0.82 -4.08
N PHE A 76 14.85 -1.05 -3.79
CA PHE A 76 15.31 -1.32 -2.42
C PHE A 76 15.57 -0.01 -1.69
N ASP A 77 15.02 0.11 -0.49
CA ASP A 77 15.34 1.23 0.41
C ASP A 77 16.67 0.99 1.15
N GLN A 78 17.08 1.97 1.98
CA GLN A 78 18.30 1.90 2.77
C GLN A 78 18.33 0.74 3.80
N HIS A 79 17.18 0.13 4.09
CA HIS A 79 17.02 -1.00 4.99
C HIS A 79 16.92 -2.33 4.22
N GLY A 80 17.02 -2.30 2.90
CA GLY A 80 16.90 -3.47 2.03
C GLY A 80 15.47 -3.97 1.86
N ASP A 81 14.46 -3.15 2.22
CA ASP A 81 13.05 -3.48 1.98
C ASP A 81 12.57 -2.94 0.64
N VAL A 82 11.46 -3.50 0.16
CA VAL A 82 10.76 -3.03 -1.04
C VAL A 82 9.33 -2.66 -0.65
N PRO A 83 9.08 -1.44 -0.16
CA PRO A 83 7.79 -1.01 0.36
C PRO A 83 6.79 -0.62 -0.74
N LEU A 84 6.72 -1.43 -1.81
CA LEU A 84 5.76 -1.30 -2.91
C LEU A 84 4.38 -1.75 -2.48
#